data_AF-A0A7G8FJ49-F1
#
_entry.id   AF-A0A7G8FJ49-F1
#
_cell.length_a   1.000
_cell.length_b   1.000
_cell.length_c   1.000
_cell.angle_alpha   90.00
_cell.angle_beta   90.00
_cell.angle_gamma   90.00
#
_symmetry.space_group_name_H-M   'P 1'
#
loop_
_entity.id
_entity.type
_entity.pdbx_description
1 polymer ?
#
loop_
_entity_poly.entity_id
_entity_poly.type
_entity_poly.pdbx_seq_one_letter_code
_entity_poly.pdbx_strand_id
1 'polypeptide(L)'
;MKPVDLNADQALGMVSFGLMQRLAQDGQVDLPWLEASGNADSERLRQLRQRLELTSLAIETGAPLTTAEVSMLLGARPGTERVERGGLVARRVSRNVWRLSKAEESDRSDRYDGFRRRL
;
A
#
# COMPACT_ATOMS: atom_id res chain seq x y z
N MET A 1 -48.62 22.22 18.78
CA MET A 1 -47.19 22.53 18.63
C MET A 1 -47.05 23.56 17.53
N LYS A 2 -46.50 24.75 17.83
CA LYS A 2 -46.19 25.75 16.79
C LYS A 2 -44.97 25.27 16.00
N PRO A 3 -44.94 25.40 14.66
CA PRO A 3 -43.74 25.11 13.88
C PRO A 3 -42.63 26.06 14.35
N VAL A 4 -41.42 25.53 14.49
CA VAL A 4 -40.24 26.35 14.78
C VAL A 4 -39.92 27.10 13.50
N ASP A 5 -40.08 28.42 13.51
CA ASP A 5 -39.70 29.30 12.40
C ASP A 5 -38.17 29.40 12.35
N LEU A 6 -37.54 28.41 11.70
CA LEU A 6 -36.10 28.38 11.46
C LEU A 6 -35.78 29.25 10.24
N ASN A 7 -34.88 30.21 10.42
CA ASN A 7 -34.31 30.91 9.27
C ASN A 7 -33.31 30.00 8.52
N ALA A 8 -32.99 30.35 7.27
CA ALA A 8 -32.14 29.51 6.41
C ALA A 8 -30.76 29.25 7.03
N ASP A 9 -30.17 30.24 7.71
CA ASP A 9 -28.85 30.14 8.35
C ASP A 9 -28.86 29.18 9.56
N GLN A 10 -29.93 29.19 10.35
CA GLN A 10 -30.12 28.30 11.49
C GLN A 10 -30.36 26.86 11.03
N ALA A 11 -31.16 26.68 9.97
CA ALA A 11 -31.37 25.38 9.36
C ALA A 11 -30.06 24.80 8.80
N LEU A 12 -29.28 25.63 8.09
CA LEU A 12 -27.98 25.23 7.56
C LEU A 12 -26.97 24.91 8.68
N GLY A 13 -26.95 25.73 9.73
CA GLY A 13 -26.12 25.50 10.90
C GLY A 13 -26.42 24.17 11.59
N MET A 14 -27.69 23.84 11.77
CA MET A 14 -28.12 22.56 12.38
C MET A 14 -27.75 21.34 11.51
N VAL A 15 -27.94 21.43 10.19
CA VAL A 15 -27.56 20.35 9.26
C VAL A 15 -26.04 20.17 9.23
N SER A 16 -25.29 21.27 9.19
CA SER A 16 -23.82 21.25 9.20
C SER A 16 -23.27 20.65 10.50
N PHE A 17 -23.86 21.03 11.64
CA PHE A 17 -23.49 20.50 12.94
C PHE A 17 -23.77 18.99 13.05
N GLY A 18 -24.94 18.53 12.60
CA GLY A 18 -25.27 17.11 12.56
C GLY A 18 -24.33 16.29 11.67
N LEU A 19 -23.91 16.85 10.53
CA LEU A 19 -22.93 16.23 9.65
C LEU A 19 -21.55 16.13 10.31
N MET A 20 -21.06 17.21 10.93
CA MET A 20 -19.77 17.21 11.64
C MET A 20 -19.78 16.22 12.81
N GLN A 21 -20.89 16.13 13.54
CA GLN A 21 -21.03 15.18 14.65
C GLN A 21 -20.95 13.73 14.17
N ARG A 22 -21.59 13.39 13.05
CA ARG A 22 -21.48 12.06 12.43
C ARG A 22 -20.07 11.76 11.93
N LEU A 23 -19.42 12.72 11.27
CA LEU A 23 -18.03 12.58 10.82
C LEU A 23 -17.06 12.36 11.98
N ALA A 24 -17.27 13.05 13.10
CA ALA A 24 -16.44 12.91 14.29
C ALA A 24 -16.64 11.58 15.03
N GLN A 25 -17.83 10.99 14.96
CA GLN A 25 -18.16 9.73 15.63
C GLN A 25 -17.79 8.49 14.81
N ASP A 26 -18.14 8.49 13.52
CA ASP A 26 -18.06 7.29 12.69
C ASP A 26 -16.81 7.26 11.79
N GLY A 27 -16.07 8.38 11.65
CA GLY A 27 -14.86 8.51 10.85
C GLY A 27 -15.06 8.40 9.32
N GLN A 28 -16.13 7.72 8.88
CA GLN A 28 -16.60 7.62 7.51
C GLN A 28 -18.14 7.68 7.48
N VAL A 29 -18.68 8.70 6.81
CA VAL A 29 -20.12 8.80 6.54
C VAL A 29 -20.36 8.34 5.11
N ASP A 30 -21.17 7.29 4.95
CA ASP A 30 -21.58 6.78 3.64
C ASP A 30 -22.68 7.69 3.08
N LEU A 31 -22.27 8.63 2.22
CA LEU A 31 -23.15 9.64 1.62
C LEU A 31 -23.60 9.15 0.22
N PRO A 32 -24.90 8.93 -0.01
CA PRO A 32 -25.41 8.32 -1.26
C PRO A 32 -25.14 9.15 -2.52
N TRP A 33 -24.97 10.47 -2.39
CA TRP A 33 -24.63 11.39 -3.49
C TRP A 33 -23.12 11.52 -3.73
N LEU A 34 -22.31 10.97 -2.83
CA LEU A 34 -20.87 10.86 -3.00
C LEU A 34 -20.64 9.58 -3.81
N GLU A 35 -21.02 9.61 -5.09
CA GLU A 35 -20.99 8.45 -5.98
C GLU A 35 -19.67 7.67 -5.87
N ALA A 36 -19.72 6.53 -5.19
CA ALA A 36 -18.59 5.64 -4.96
C ALA A 36 -18.13 4.93 -6.25
N SER A 37 -18.80 5.16 -7.38
CA SER A 37 -18.51 4.59 -8.70
C SER A 37 -17.20 5.13 -9.30
N GLY A 38 -16.83 6.38 -9.03
CA GLY A 38 -15.50 6.94 -9.34
C GLY A 38 -14.42 6.68 -8.28
N ASN A 39 -14.80 6.07 -7.15
CA ASN A 39 -13.94 5.89 -5.98
C ASN A 39 -13.14 4.58 -6.03
N ALA A 40 -13.65 3.53 -6.69
CA ALA A 40 -12.95 2.24 -6.75
C ALA A 40 -11.61 2.32 -7.49
N ASP A 41 -11.56 3.03 -8.62
CA ASP A 41 -10.32 3.19 -9.38
C ASP A 41 -9.37 4.21 -8.74
N SER A 42 -9.89 5.29 -8.14
CA SER A 42 -9.06 6.24 -7.40
C SER A 42 -8.45 5.60 -6.14
N GLU A 43 -9.20 4.75 -5.44
CA GLU A 43 -8.71 3.99 -4.28
C GLU A 43 -7.67 2.93 -4.69
N ARG A 44 -7.88 2.23 -5.81
CA ARG A 44 -6.85 1.33 -6.38
C ARG A 44 -5.56 2.08 -6.72
N LEU A 45 -5.66 3.26 -7.31
CA LEU A 45 -4.50 4.11 -7.62
C LEU A 45 -3.80 4.59 -6.35
N ARG A 46 -4.56 4.94 -5.31
CA ARG A 46 -4.02 5.31 -4.00
C ARG A 46 -3.26 4.15 -3.35
N GLN A 47 -3.84 2.95 -3.35
CA GLN A 47 -3.20 1.74 -2.82
C GLN A 47 -1.93 1.38 -3.60
N LEU A 48 -1.97 1.50 -4.94
CA LEU A 48 -0.80 1.30 -5.79
C LEU A 48 0.31 2.28 -5.43
N ARG A 49 -0.01 3.57 -5.31
CA ARG A 49 0.94 4.60 -4.90
C ARG A 49 1.58 4.29 -3.56
N GLN A 50 0.76 3.99 -2.54
CA GLN A 50 1.25 3.64 -1.21
C GLN A 50 2.18 2.43 -1.25
N ARG A 51 1.83 1.39 -2.02
CA ARG A 51 2.71 0.23 -2.18
C ARG A 51 4.05 0.60 -2.82
N LEU A 52 4.06 1.45 -3.85
CA LEU A 52 5.30 1.89 -4.50
C LEU A 52 6.18 2.72 -3.55
N GLU A 53 5.57 3.63 -2.78
CA GLU A 53 6.26 4.42 -1.75
C GLU A 53 6.90 3.52 -0.68
N LEU A 54 6.13 2.57 -0.14
CA LEU A 54 6.63 1.58 0.83
C LEU A 54 7.73 0.69 0.24
N THR A 55 7.64 0.33 -1.04
CA THR A 55 8.65 -0.48 -1.72
C THR A 55 9.97 0.29 -1.82
N SER A 56 9.93 1.58 -2.20
CA SER A 56 11.13 2.42 -2.23
C SER A 56 11.76 2.53 -0.85
N LEU A 57 10.94 2.83 0.17
CA LEU A 57 11.37 2.95 1.55
C LEU A 57 12.02 1.65 2.07
N ALA A 58 11.43 0.49 1.77
CA ALA A 58 11.99 -0.80 2.17
C ALA A 58 13.35 -1.07 1.54
N ILE A 59 13.55 -0.70 0.26
CA ILE A 59 14.82 -0.85 -0.44
C ILE A 59 15.86 0.12 0.13
N GLU A 60 15.50 1.38 0.31
CA GLU A 60 16.39 2.44 0.81
C GLU A 60 16.86 2.16 2.23
N THR A 61 15.97 1.71 3.11
CA THR A 61 16.28 1.42 4.52
C THR A 61 16.90 0.05 4.71
N GLY A 62 16.67 -0.90 3.78
CA GLY A 62 17.04 -2.30 3.95
C GLY A 62 16.36 -2.97 5.15
N ALA A 63 15.24 -2.42 5.61
CA ALA A 63 14.53 -2.86 6.80
C ALA A 63 14.08 -4.34 6.68
N PRO A 64 14.10 -5.09 7.79
CA PRO A 64 13.62 -6.46 7.79
C PRO A 64 12.11 -6.51 7.59
N LEU A 65 11.66 -7.37 6.66
CA LEU A 65 10.25 -7.57 6.33
C LEU A 65 9.79 -8.99 6.64
N THR A 66 8.52 -9.14 6.97
CA THR A 66 7.83 -10.43 7.08
C THR A 66 7.47 -10.99 5.70
N THR A 67 7.10 -12.27 5.68
CA THR A 67 6.63 -12.95 4.46
C THR A 67 5.36 -12.30 3.89
N ALA A 68 4.48 -11.80 4.75
CA ALA A 68 3.25 -11.13 4.35
C ALA A 68 3.53 -9.77 3.70
N GLU A 69 4.40 -8.97 4.31
CA GLU A 69 4.80 -7.66 3.76
C GLU A 69 5.51 -7.81 2.42
N VAL A 70 6.43 -8.77 2.29
CA VAL A 70 7.05 -9.07 0.99
C VAL A 70 6.01 -9.49 -0.04
N SER A 71 5.01 -10.31 0.35
CA SER A 71 3.96 -10.73 -0.57
C SER A 71 3.14 -9.53 -1.08
N MET A 72 2.87 -8.56 -0.20
CA MET A 72 2.15 -7.33 -0.54
C MET A 72 2.99 -6.44 -1.48
N LEU A 73 4.25 -6.19 -1.13
CA LEU A 73 5.15 -5.29 -1.88
C LEU A 73 5.56 -5.88 -3.23
N LEU A 74 5.91 -7.17 -3.28
CA LEU A 74 6.29 -7.87 -4.51
C LEU A 74 5.07 -8.23 -5.38
N GLY A 75 3.87 -8.26 -4.78
CA GLY A 75 2.65 -8.76 -5.41
C GLY A 75 2.65 -10.26 -5.70
N ALA A 76 3.60 -11.01 -5.13
CA ALA A 76 3.73 -12.46 -5.23
C ALA A 76 4.17 -13.04 -3.88
N ARG A 77 3.57 -14.17 -3.49
CA ARG A 77 4.00 -14.90 -2.30
C ARG A 77 5.36 -15.55 -2.55
N PRO A 78 6.39 -15.27 -1.73
CA PRO A 78 7.70 -15.84 -1.98
C PRO A 78 7.70 -17.33 -1.61
N GLY A 79 8.09 -18.18 -2.57
CA GLY A 79 8.11 -19.66 -2.42
C GLY A 79 9.50 -20.25 -2.12
N THR A 80 10.56 -19.48 -2.36
CA THR A 80 11.96 -19.91 -2.22
C THR A 80 12.77 -18.83 -1.49
N GLU A 81 14.01 -19.12 -1.11
CA GLU A 81 14.86 -18.15 -0.38
C GLU A 81 15.22 -16.88 -1.18
N ARG A 82 15.02 -16.89 -2.49
CA ARG A 82 15.20 -15.73 -3.37
C ARG A 82 14.09 -15.74 -4.42
N VAL A 83 13.34 -14.66 -4.50
CA VAL A 83 12.27 -14.48 -5.50
C VAL A 83 12.48 -13.16 -6.21
N GLU A 84 12.39 -13.20 -7.53
CA GLU A 84 12.59 -12.03 -8.39
C GLU A 84 11.32 -11.78 -9.21
N ARG A 85 10.89 -10.51 -9.28
CA ARG A 85 9.74 -10.10 -10.10
C ARG A 85 9.88 -8.65 -10.52
N GLY A 86 9.81 -8.40 -11.83
CA GLY A 86 9.75 -7.04 -12.38
C GLY A 86 10.91 -6.14 -11.94
N GLY A 87 12.11 -6.69 -11.77
CA GLY A 87 13.29 -5.94 -11.31
C GLY A 87 13.38 -5.75 -9.79
N LEU A 88 12.51 -6.36 -9.00
CA LEU A 88 12.61 -6.45 -7.54
C LEU A 88 13.06 -7.84 -7.12
N VAL A 89 13.96 -7.90 -6.14
CA VAL A 89 14.44 -9.15 -5.54
C VAL A 89 14.09 -9.16 -4.06
N ALA A 90 13.41 -10.22 -3.61
CA ALA A 90 13.22 -10.52 -2.21
C ALA A 90 14.15 -11.67 -1.81
N ARG A 91 15.00 -11.45 -0.79
CA ARG A 91 15.91 -12.48 -0.27
C ARG A 91 15.59 -12.77 1.19
N ARG A 92 15.47 -14.05 1.54
CA ARG A 92 15.24 -14.51 2.91
C ARG A 92 16.53 -14.43 3.70
N VAL A 93 16.51 -13.66 4.79
CA VAL A 93 17.63 -13.52 5.73
C VAL A 93 17.52 -14.56 6.84
N SER A 94 16.30 -14.79 7.35
CA SER A 94 16.01 -15.84 8.34
C SER A 94 14.52 -16.24 8.27
N ARG A 95 14.03 -17.05 9.20
CA ARG A 95 12.60 -17.44 9.21
C ARG A 95 11.74 -16.20 9.36
N ASN A 96 10.86 -15.97 8.38
CA ASN A 96 9.98 -14.81 8.34
C ASN A 96 10.70 -13.45 8.37
N VAL A 97 11.97 -13.40 7.93
CA VAL A 97 12.73 -12.16 7.78
C VAL A 97 13.31 -12.11 6.38
N TRP A 98 12.95 -11.06 5.66
CA TRP A 98 13.29 -10.83 4.27
C TRP A 98 13.87 -9.43 4.09
N ARG A 99 14.66 -9.27 3.02
CA ARG A 99 15.14 -7.97 2.55
C ARG A 99 14.73 -7.81 1.09
N LEU A 100 14.24 -6.61 0.75
CA LEU A 100 13.98 -6.22 -0.63
C LEU A 100 15.17 -5.44 -1.19
N SER A 101 15.50 -5.71 -2.45
CA SER A 101 16.48 -4.95 -3.21
C SER A 101 16.01 -4.81 -4.66
N LYS A 102 16.63 -3.89 -5.40
CA LYS A 102 16.52 -3.91 -6.86
C LYS A 102 17.30 -5.11 -7.39
N ALA A 103 16.82 -5.70 -8.48
CA ALA A 103 17.61 -6.64 -9.27
C ALA A 103 18.79 -5.86 -9.84
N GLU A 104 19.99 -6.16 -9.37
CA GLU A 104 21.18 -5.61 -9.98
C GLU A 104 21.33 -6.17 -11.40
N GLU A 105 21.60 -5.29 -12.37
CA GLU A 105 21.96 -5.68 -13.74
C GLU A 105 23.25 -6.55 -13.75
N SER A 106 24.06 -6.45 -12.69
CA SER A 106 25.33 -7.14 -12.45
C SER A 106 25.22 -8.63 -12.10
N ASP A 107 24.10 -9.14 -11.58
CA ASP A 107 24.00 -10.53 -11.07
C ASP A 107 23.87 -11.60 -12.19
N ARG A 108 24.09 -11.19 -13.44
CA ARG A 108 24.31 -12.10 -14.59
C ARG A 108 25.77 -12.57 -14.68
N SER A 109 26.76 -11.88 -14.09
CA SER A 109 28.18 -12.25 -14.22
C SER A 109 28.63 -13.38 -13.28
N ASP A 110 28.04 -13.51 -12.10
CA ASP A 110 28.46 -14.52 -11.10
C ASP A 110 28.11 -15.96 -11.47
N ARG A 111 27.26 -16.17 -12.49
CA ARG A 111 26.94 -17.52 -12.98
C ARG A 111 28.00 -18.13 -13.90
N TYR A 112 29.00 -17.37 -14.35
CA TYR A 112 29.97 -17.85 -15.35
C TYR A 112 31.33 -18.30 -14.79
N ASP A 113 31.61 -18.12 -13.50
CA ASP A 113 32.96 -18.36 -12.96
C ASP A 113 33.19 -19.79 -12.40
N GLY A 114 32.14 -20.63 -12.42
CA GLY A 114 32.21 -22.02 -11.93
C GLY A 114 32.86 -23.03 -12.91
N PHE A 115 32.99 -22.69 -14.19
CA PHE A 115 33.44 -23.63 -15.23
C PHE A 115 34.93 -23.55 -15.59
N ARG A 116 35.71 -22.65 -14.97
CA ARG A 116 37.13 -22.42 -15.36
C ARG A 116 38.19 -23.08 -14.47
N ARG A 117 37.82 -23.87 -13.46
CA ARG A 117 38.79 -24.51 -12.54
C ARG A 117 38.99 -26.02 -12.76
N ARG A 118 39.22 -26.44 -14.01
CA ARG A 118 39.86 -27.73 -14.29
C ARG A 118 40.73 -27.62 -15.55
N LEU A 119 42.02 -27.37 -15.35
CA LEU A 119 43.13 -27.78 -16.21
C LEU A 119 44.28 -28.21 -15.30
#